data_AF-A0A3N5FCS2-F1
#
_entry.id   AF-A0A3N5FCS2-F1
#
_cell.length_a   1.000
_cell.length_b   1.000
_cell.length_c   1.000
_cell.angle_alpha   90.00
_cell.angle_beta   90.00
_cell.angle_gamma   90.00
#
_symmetry.space_group_name_H-M   'P 1'
#
loop_
_entity.id
_entity.type
_entity.pdbx_description
1 polymer ?
#
loop_
_entity_poly.entity_id
_entity_poly.type
_entity_poly.pdbx_seq_one_letter_code
_entity_poly.pdbx_strand_id
1 'polypeptide(L)'
;MLAALLGAAIAAVCAEVLVGRFRARQIPAIRVLGTTFEAYMANLRRWTLIAVIPLVAFTAIWLTIQDYMNYLMRFQYVLLPMACMVWPMGFVRASAWVHPLSRRRRAIAIALGVLLVAASVLAQRSLMPVRGRFHDGRFDMALMLKDYAGRGYTMATTEAGLLPYYSEWNAVDVYGYNDRWIAHHGLSNEYLDRRRPELIVIAGTFPLEGGRPAIETLQQYVEMNDYVLAAAYGGDPAKVHYYYVRRGFADTEVLVQRIRGLDYTWYMSGKRAIDFAAE
;
A
#
# COMPACT_ATOMS: atom_id res chain seq x y z
N MET A 1 24.94 24.62 15.29
CA MET A 1 25.75 25.78 14.83
C MET A 1 25.27 26.33 13.48
N LEU A 2 25.14 25.51 12.42
CA LEU A 2 24.66 25.97 11.09
C LEU A 2 23.22 26.54 11.10
N ALA A 3 22.30 25.92 11.83
CA ALA A 3 20.91 26.38 11.94
C ALA A 3 20.78 27.76 12.66
N ALA A 4 21.70 28.06 13.59
CA ALA A 4 21.71 29.33 14.31
C ALA A 4 22.23 30.49 13.42
N LEU A 5 23.24 30.21 12.58
CA LEU A 5 23.75 31.17 11.61
C LEU A 5 22.73 31.48 10.50
N LEU A 6 21.98 30.46 10.05
CA LEU A 6 20.90 30.65 9.07
C LEU A 6 19.73 31.45 9.66
N GLY A 7 19.37 31.19 10.92
CA GLY A 7 18.33 31.93 11.63
C GLY A 7 18.67 33.40 11.84
N ALA A 8 19.91 33.72 12.19
CA ALA A 8 20.38 35.09 12.38
C ALA A 8 20.41 35.88 11.06
N ALA A 9 20.82 35.25 9.95
CA ALA A 9 20.82 35.87 8.63
C ALA A 9 19.40 36.17 8.13
N ILE A 10 18.45 35.24 8.32
CA ILE A 10 17.05 35.43 7.95
C ILE A 10 16.41 36.54 8.81
N ALA A 11 16.67 36.56 10.12
CA ALA A 11 16.16 37.59 11.03
C ALA A 11 16.68 38.99 10.67
N ALA A 12 17.96 39.13 10.29
CA ALA A 12 18.54 40.40 9.88
C ALA A 12 17.92 40.94 8.57
N VAL A 13 17.71 40.06 7.58
CA VAL A 13 17.05 40.44 6.32
C VAL A 13 15.58 40.80 6.56
N CYS A 14 14.86 40.05 7.40
CA CYS A 14 13.48 40.38 7.76
C CYS A 14 13.37 41.71 8.51
N ALA A 15 14.31 42.02 9.40
CA ALA A 15 14.34 43.27 10.15
C ALA A 15 14.55 44.49 9.24
N GLU A 16 15.45 44.40 8.27
CA GLU A 16 15.67 45.51 7.32
C GLU A 16 14.50 45.73 6.36
N VAL A 17 13.84 44.65 5.92
CA VAL A 17 12.63 44.73 5.09
C VAL A 17 11.45 45.34 5.85
N LEU A 18 11.31 45.03 7.14
CA LEU A 18 10.23 45.55 8.00
C LEU A 18 10.39 47.03 8.36
N VAL A 19 11.62 47.53 8.48
CA VAL A 19 11.91 48.92 8.90
C VAL A 19 11.84 49.92 7.74
N GLY A 20 11.65 49.47 6.49
CA GLY A 20 11.38 50.34 5.34
C GLY A 20 12.52 51.32 4.98
N ARG A 21 13.73 51.10 5.51
CA ARG A 21 14.91 51.95 5.31
C ARG A 21 15.77 51.56 4.10
N PHE A 22 15.33 50.61 3.28
CA PHE A 22 16.06 50.19 2.09
C PHE A 22 15.88 51.20 0.94
N ARG A 23 16.67 52.29 0.96
CA ARG A 23 16.77 53.21 -0.18
C ARG A 23 17.57 52.56 -1.31
N ALA A 24 16.86 51.92 -2.23
CA ALA A 24 17.39 51.25 -3.42
C ALA A 24 17.93 52.22 -4.49
N ARG A 25 18.91 53.07 -4.14
CA ARG A 25 19.63 53.89 -5.13
C ARG A 25 21.13 53.56 -5.10
N GLN A 26 21.51 52.78 -6.12
CA GLN A 26 22.84 52.72 -6.74
C GLN A 26 23.96 52.05 -5.95
N ILE A 27 23.85 50.74 -5.74
CA ILE A 27 25.04 49.89 -5.56
C ILE A 27 25.08 48.91 -6.74
N PRO A 28 26.14 48.91 -7.59
CA PRO A 28 26.31 47.96 -8.69
C PRO A 28 26.16 46.49 -8.27
N ALA A 29 26.49 46.17 -7.01
CA ALA A 29 26.27 44.87 -6.39
C ALA A 29 24.79 44.42 -6.40
N ILE A 30 23.82 45.34 -6.33
CA ILE A 30 22.39 45.02 -6.39
C ILE A 30 21.97 44.59 -7.81
N ARG A 31 22.60 45.13 -8.86
CA ARG A 31 22.35 44.67 -10.24
C ARG A 31 22.93 43.28 -10.49
N VAL A 32 24.14 43.01 -10.00
CA VAL A 32 24.75 41.67 -10.07
C VAL A 32 23.91 40.66 -9.30
N LEU A 33 23.45 41.02 -8.09
CA LEU A 33 22.53 40.21 -7.29
C LEU A 33 21.20 39.94 -8.01
N GLY A 34 20.65 40.93 -8.73
CA GLY A 34 19.45 40.76 -9.55
C GLY A 34 19.62 39.71 -10.65
N THR A 35 20.73 39.78 -11.41
CA THR A 35 21.02 38.78 -12.47
C THR A 35 21.29 37.38 -11.90
N THR A 36 21.98 37.26 -10.77
CA THR A 36 22.18 35.96 -10.11
C THR A 36 20.90 35.42 -9.50
N PHE A 37 20.01 36.29 -9.01
CA PHE A 37 18.71 35.90 -8.47
C PHE A 37 17.76 35.42 -9.56
N GLU A 38 17.72 36.10 -10.71
CA GLU A 38 16.94 35.64 -11.87
C GLU A 38 17.48 34.32 -12.43
N ALA A 39 18.81 34.15 -12.54
CA ALA A 39 19.42 32.88 -12.93
C ALA A 39 19.13 31.76 -11.91
N TYR A 40 19.18 32.08 -10.61
CA TYR A 40 18.81 31.17 -9.53
C TYR A 40 17.32 30.78 -9.60
N MET A 41 16.43 31.72 -9.84
CA MET A 41 14.98 31.50 -9.96
C MET A 41 14.61 30.75 -11.26
N ALA A 42 15.31 31.01 -12.36
CA ALA A 42 15.16 30.26 -13.61
C ALA A 42 15.62 28.81 -13.44
N ASN A 43 16.74 28.58 -12.76
CA ASN A 43 17.18 27.26 -12.36
C ASN A 43 16.17 26.60 -11.41
N LEU A 44 15.65 27.32 -10.42
CA LEU A 44 14.62 26.82 -9.50
C LEU A 44 13.36 26.39 -10.25
N ARG A 45 12.94 27.11 -11.30
CA ARG A 45 11.82 26.69 -12.17
C ARG A 45 12.10 25.36 -12.85
N ARG A 46 13.28 25.20 -13.45
CA ARG A 46 13.70 23.97 -14.11
C ARG A 46 13.74 22.81 -13.11
N TRP A 47 14.33 23.02 -11.94
CA TRP A 47 14.41 22.02 -10.87
C TRP A 47 13.04 21.67 -10.28
N THR A 48 12.14 22.64 -10.10
CA THR A 48 10.77 22.37 -9.66
C THR A 48 10.05 21.48 -10.67
N LEU A 49 10.15 21.79 -11.96
CA LEU A 49 9.52 20.98 -13.01
C LEU A 49 10.09 19.56 -13.03
N ILE A 50 11.41 19.42 -12.96
CA ILE A 50 12.08 18.11 -12.89
C ILE A 50 11.63 17.33 -11.64
N ALA A 51 11.49 17.99 -10.49
CA ALA A 51 11.08 17.35 -9.24
C ALA A 51 9.59 16.96 -9.22
N VAL A 52 8.73 17.68 -9.96
CA VAL A 52 7.31 17.35 -10.10
C VAL A 52 7.09 16.13 -11.00
N ILE A 53 7.95 15.91 -12.01
CA ILE A 53 7.83 14.76 -12.94
C ILE A 53 7.71 13.42 -12.18
N PRO A 54 8.62 13.03 -11.26
CA PRO A 54 8.50 11.75 -10.59
C PRO A 54 7.27 11.70 -9.67
N LEU A 55 6.84 12.82 -9.08
CA LEU A 55 5.61 12.87 -8.28
C LEU A 55 4.36 12.57 -9.13
N VAL A 56 4.27 13.21 -10.30
CA VAL A 56 3.15 13.01 -11.24
C VAL A 56 3.20 11.62 -11.85
N ALA A 57 4.37 11.18 -12.30
CA ALA A 57 4.55 9.86 -12.89
C ALA A 57 4.23 8.74 -11.89
N PHE A 58 4.72 8.85 -10.65
CA PHE A 58 4.40 7.90 -9.59
C PHE A 58 2.91 7.96 -9.20
N THR A 59 2.26 9.12 -9.26
CA THR A 59 0.80 9.18 -9.02
C THR A 59 0.03 8.54 -10.18
N ALA A 60 0.43 8.79 -11.42
CA ALA A 60 -0.25 8.31 -12.63
C ALA A 60 -0.16 6.79 -12.78
N ILE A 61 0.90 6.13 -12.31
CA ILE A 61 1.01 4.67 -12.38
C ILE A 61 -0.11 3.97 -11.59
N TRP A 62 -0.68 4.61 -10.58
CA TRP A 62 -1.81 4.08 -9.82
C TRP A 62 -3.14 4.10 -10.60
N LEU A 63 -3.19 4.79 -11.74
CA LEU A 63 -4.33 4.68 -12.66
C LEU A 63 -4.34 3.34 -13.39
N THR A 64 -3.21 2.63 -13.43
CA THR A 64 -3.06 1.36 -14.15
C THR A 64 -2.72 0.17 -13.24
N ILE A 65 -2.23 0.41 -12.02
CA ILE A 65 -1.95 -0.65 -11.04
C ILE A 65 -3.22 -1.07 -10.30
N GLN A 66 -3.40 -2.38 -10.14
CA GLN A 66 -4.45 -2.94 -9.28
C GLN A 66 -4.10 -2.78 -7.80
N ASP A 67 -5.07 -2.38 -7.00
CA ASP A 67 -4.88 -1.97 -5.60
C ASP A 67 -4.95 -3.13 -4.58
N TYR A 68 -4.91 -4.39 -5.03
CA TYR A 68 -5.21 -5.58 -4.22
C TYR A 68 -4.46 -5.65 -2.88
N MET A 69 -3.20 -5.20 -2.85
CA MET A 69 -2.31 -5.29 -1.69
C MET A 69 -1.92 -3.94 -1.09
N ASN A 70 -2.58 -2.87 -1.51
CA ASN A 70 -2.24 -1.53 -1.09
C ASN A 70 -3.02 -1.11 0.15
N TYR A 71 -2.94 -1.93 1.19
CA TYR A 71 -3.61 -1.64 2.46
C TYR A 71 -3.18 -0.27 2.98
N LEU A 72 -4.18 0.57 3.27
CA LEU A 72 -4.00 1.92 3.79
C LEU A 72 -3.08 2.81 2.90
N MET A 73 -3.06 2.59 1.59
CA MET A 73 -2.22 3.33 0.65
C MET A 73 -0.72 3.23 0.97
N ARG A 74 -0.28 2.11 1.56
CA ARG A 74 1.11 1.94 2.04
C ARG A 74 2.15 2.12 0.95
N PHE A 75 1.82 1.81 -0.30
CA PHE A 75 2.75 1.98 -1.41
C PHE A 75 2.84 3.44 -1.89
N GLN A 76 1.84 4.27 -1.59
CA GLN A 76 1.84 5.70 -1.87
C GLN A 76 2.51 6.54 -0.79
N TYR A 77 2.98 5.95 0.32
CA TYR A 77 3.62 6.72 1.40
C TYR A 77 4.86 7.48 0.93
N VAL A 78 5.51 7.03 -0.15
CA VAL A 78 6.63 7.72 -0.79
C VAL A 78 6.24 9.07 -1.42
N LEU A 79 4.96 9.28 -1.76
CA LEU A 79 4.48 10.56 -2.28
C LEU A 79 4.68 11.69 -1.26
N LEU A 80 4.58 11.41 0.04
CA LEU A 80 4.74 12.42 1.09
C LEU A 80 6.17 12.99 1.14
N PRO A 81 7.25 12.19 1.32
CA PRO A 81 8.61 12.74 1.31
C PRO A 81 8.95 13.36 -0.05
N MET A 82 8.47 12.81 -1.18
CA MET A 82 8.65 13.44 -2.49
C MET A 82 7.98 14.82 -2.56
N ALA A 83 6.74 14.93 -2.11
CA ALA A 83 6.03 16.21 -2.04
C ALA A 83 6.76 17.19 -1.11
N CYS A 84 7.25 16.76 0.05
CA CYS A 84 8.03 17.59 0.95
C CYS A 84 9.35 18.09 0.34
N MET A 85 9.99 17.32 -0.55
CA MET A 85 11.20 17.76 -1.27
C MET A 85 10.86 18.80 -2.35
N VAL A 86 9.70 18.69 -3.00
CA VAL A 86 9.26 19.64 -4.05
C VAL A 86 8.64 20.90 -3.45
N TRP A 87 7.99 20.78 -2.29
CA TRP A 87 7.13 21.80 -1.71
C TRP A 87 7.82 23.14 -1.45
N PRO A 88 9.05 23.23 -0.90
CA PRO A 88 9.72 24.52 -0.67
C PRO A 88 9.89 25.33 -1.96
N MET A 89 10.23 24.67 -3.07
CA MET A 89 10.38 25.33 -4.38
C MET A 89 9.02 25.81 -4.92
N GLY A 90 7.99 24.97 -4.78
CA GLY A 90 6.61 25.35 -5.11
C GLY A 90 6.12 26.52 -4.26
N PHE A 91 6.41 26.53 -2.97
CA PHE A 91 6.02 27.56 -2.02
C PHE A 91 6.68 28.91 -2.33
N VAL A 92 7.99 28.93 -2.60
CA VAL A 92 8.70 30.15 -3.02
C VAL A 92 8.04 30.75 -4.27
N ARG A 93 7.69 29.91 -5.25
CA ARG A 93 7.04 30.38 -6.49
C ARG A 93 5.61 30.86 -6.27
N ALA A 94 4.81 30.12 -5.50
CA ALA A 94 3.46 30.53 -5.14
C ALA A 94 3.49 31.86 -4.36
N SER A 95 4.44 32.03 -3.44
CA SER A 95 4.61 33.28 -2.71
C SER A 95 4.93 34.46 -3.63
N ALA A 96 5.76 34.26 -4.66
CA ALA A 96 6.07 35.30 -5.64
C ALA A 96 4.85 35.71 -6.50
N TRP A 97 3.87 34.82 -6.68
CA TRP A 97 2.63 35.11 -7.41
C TRP A 97 1.58 35.79 -6.52
N VAL A 98 1.62 35.48 -5.23
CA VAL A 98 0.66 35.98 -4.24
C VAL A 98 1.11 37.32 -3.63
N HIS A 99 2.42 37.57 -3.54
CA HIS A 99 2.98 38.79 -2.95
C HIS A 99 2.57 40.10 -3.66
N PRO A 100 2.47 40.17 -5.00
CA PRO A 100 2.03 41.37 -5.72
C PRO A 100 0.54 41.67 -5.54
N LEU A 101 -0.24 40.72 -5.02
CA LEU A 101 -1.67 40.91 -4.83
C LEU A 101 -1.94 41.89 -3.69
N SER A 102 -3.03 42.66 -3.81
CA SER A 102 -3.51 43.50 -2.71
C SER A 102 -3.80 42.65 -1.46
N ARG A 103 -3.69 43.26 -0.27
CA ARG A 103 -3.87 42.56 1.02
C ARG A 103 -5.16 41.71 1.06
N ARG A 104 -6.26 42.23 0.52
CA ARG A 104 -7.55 41.52 0.41
C ARG A 104 -7.46 40.31 -0.53
N ARG A 105 -6.90 40.47 -1.73
CA ARG A 105 -6.75 39.37 -2.71
C ARG A 105 -5.82 38.28 -2.20
N ARG A 106 -4.73 38.67 -1.53
CA ARG A 106 -3.80 37.75 -0.86
C ARG A 106 -4.50 36.93 0.23
N ALA A 107 -5.29 37.58 1.09
CA ALA A 107 -6.04 36.88 2.13
C ALA A 107 -7.04 35.88 1.54
N ILE A 108 -7.75 36.25 0.46
CA ILE A 108 -8.65 35.35 -0.26
C ILE A 108 -7.88 34.15 -0.86
N ALA A 109 -6.75 34.38 -1.53
CA ALA A 109 -5.95 33.31 -2.12
C ALA A 109 -5.45 32.31 -1.05
N ILE A 110 -4.96 32.81 0.09
CA ILE A 110 -4.54 31.98 1.22
C ILE A 110 -5.74 31.20 1.78
N ALA A 111 -6.88 31.86 2.00
CA ALA A 111 -8.08 31.21 2.51
C ALA A 111 -8.59 30.10 1.57
N LEU A 112 -8.58 30.33 0.25
CA LEU A 112 -8.93 29.32 -0.75
C LEU A 112 -7.94 28.15 -0.76
N GLY A 113 -6.63 28.42 -0.63
CA GLY A 113 -5.62 27.38 -0.51
C GLY A 113 -5.80 26.51 0.74
N VAL A 114 -6.05 27.14 1.89
CA VAL A 114 -6.35 26.43 3.14
C VAL A 114 -7.64 25.62 3.02
N LEU A 115 -8.69 26.19 2.42
CA LEU A 115 -9.95 25.51 2.19
C LEU A 115 -9.78 24.30 1.27
N LEU A 116 -8.99 24.40 0.20
CA LEU A 116 -8.70 23.29 -0.71
C LEU A 116 -7.96 22.15 0.00
N VAL A 117 -6.96 22.46 0.84
CA VAL A 117 -6.25 21.46 1.64
C VAL A 117 -7.19 20.80 2.64
N ALA A 118 -7.98 21.59 3.37
CA ALA A 118 -8.95 21.07 4.32
C ALA A 118 -10.00 20.17 3.64
N ALA A 119 -10.55 20.61 2.49
CA ALA A 119 -11.48 19.82 1.70
C ALA A 119 -10.84 18.52 1.20
N SER A 120 -9.57 18.54 0.78
CA SER A 120 -8.84 17.36 0.35
C SER A 120 -8.63 16.36 1.50
N VAL A 121 -8.27 16.85 2.70
CA VAL A 121 -8.12 16.01 3.90
C VAL A 121 -9.46 15.41 4.33
N LEU A 122 -10.54 16.20 4.29
CA LEU A 122 -11.88 15.72 4.60
C LEU A 122 -12.36 14.68 3.58
N ALA A 123 -12.17 14.95 2.29
CA ALA A 123 -12.48 14.01 1.21
C ALA A 123 -11.68 12.71 1.36
N GLN A 124 -10.39 12.80 1.67
CA GLN A 124 -9.56 11.63 1.93
C GLN A 124 -10.07 10.84 3.13
N ARG A 125 -10.46 11.51 4.23
CA ARG A 125 -11.05 10.84 5.40
C ARG A 125 -12.39 10.17 5.10
N SER A 126 -13.22 10.74 4.22
CA SER A 126 -14.49 10.14 3.83
C SER A 126 -14.32 8.98 2.84
N LEU A 127 -13.31 9.06 1.96
CA LEU A 127 -13.01 8.02 0.97
C LEU A 127 -12.21 6.86 1.57
N MET A 128 -11.39 7.16 2.57
CA MET A 128 -10.69 6.18 3.40
C MET A 128 -11.26 6.27 4.81
N PRO A 129 -12.53 5.84 5.03
CA PRO A 129 -12.96 5.60 6.39
C PRO A 129 -11.89 4.68 6.98
N VAL A 130 -11.33 5.07 8.12
CA VAL A 130 -10.49 4.18 8.91
C VAL A 130 -11.41 3.05 9.34
N ARG A 131 -11.65 2.10 8.42
CA ARG A 131 -12.21 0.81 8.75
C ARG A 131 -11.26 0.31 9.81
N GLY A 132 -11.79 0.11 11.01
CA GLY A 132 -10.97 -0.38 12.12
C GLY A 132 -10.15 -1.56 11.61
N ARG A 133 -8.93 -1.73 12.14
CA ARG A 133 -8.25 -3.02 11.95
C ARG A 133 -9.14 -4.06 12.60
N PHE A 134 -10.02 -4.64 11.81
CA PHE A 134 -10.80 -5.77 12.24
C PHE A 134 -9.83 -6.93 12.39
N HIS A 135 -10.14 -7.77 13.38
CA HIS A 135 -9.45 -9.02 13.55
C HIS A 135 -9.56 -9.86 12.27
N ASP A 136 -8.47 -10.49 11.85
CA ASP A 136 -8.40 -11.24 10.59
C ASP A 136 -8.35 -12.73 10.89
N GLY A 137 -9.38 -13.49 10.52
CA GLY A 137 -9.44 -14.93 10.76
C GLY A 137 -8.32 -15.71 10.08
N ARG A 138 -7.67 -15.17 9.03
CA ARG A 138 -6.44 -15.76 8.47
C ARG A 138 -5.30 -15.76 9.48
N PHE A 139 -5.26 -14.76 10.38
CA PHE A 139 -4.24 -14.66 11.42
C PHE A 139 -4.45 -15.75 12.46
N ASP A 140 -5.69 -15.95 12.92
CA ASP A 140 -6.01 -17.06 13.84
C ASP A 140 -5.72 -18.41 13.19
N MET A 141 -6.08 -18.56 11.91
CA MET A 141 -5.76 -19.75 11.13
C MET A 141 -4.25 -19.98 11.09
N ALA A 142 -3.46 -18.94 10.81
CA ALA A 142 -2.01 -19.04 10.77
C ALA A 142 -1.42 -19.43 12.14
N LEU A 143 -1.91 -18.84 13.24
CA LEU A 143 -1.50 -19.21 14.59
C LEU A 143 -1.90 -20.63 14.95
N MET A 144 -3.08 -21.10 14.53
CA MET A 144 -3.50 -22.50 14.69
C MET A 144 -2.56 -23.45 13.94
N LEU A 145 -2.22 -23.11 12.69
CA LEU A 145 -1.29 -23.90 11.86
C LEU A 145 0.13 -23.90 12.44
N LYS A 146 0.55 -22.83 13.14
CA LYS A 146 1.87 -22.72 13.76
C LYS A 146 2.18 -23.87 14.74
N ASP A 147 1.17 -24.46 15.37
CA ASP A 147 1.33 -25.66 16.23
C ASP A 147 1.99 -26.84 15.49
N TYR A 148 1.96 -26.84 14.15
CA TYR A 148 2.52 -27.88 13.28
C TYR A 148 3.80 -27.43 12.54
N ALA A 149 4.37 -26.26 12.83
CA ALA A 149 5.55 -25.74 12.12
C ALA A 149 6.73 -26.73 12.13
N GLY A 150 6.93 -27.46 13.23
CA GLY A 150 7.97 -28.48 13.36
C GLY A 150 7.78 -29.74 12.50
N ARG A 151 6.64 -29.89 11.81
CA ARG A 151 6.35 -31.05 10.95
C ARG A 151 6.95 -30.92 9.54
N GLY A 152 7.36 -29.71 9.14
CA GLY A 152 7.84 -29.45 7.78
C GLY A 152 6.74 -29.48 6.72
N TYR A 153 5.47 -29.33 7.11
CA TYR A 153 4.35 -29.28 6.18
C TYR A 153 4.44 -28.08 5.24
N THR A 154 3.82 -28.25 4.08
CA THR A 154 3.78 -27.29 2.99
C THR A 154 2.34 -26.87 2.72
N MET A 155 2.14 -25.57 2.53
CA MET A 155 0.90 -25.01 2.00
C MET A 155 1.11 -24.47 0.59
N ALA A 156 0.12 -24.60 -0.28
CA ALA A 156 0.02 -23.81 -1.51
C ALA A 156 -1.09 -22.78 -1.35
N THR A 157 -0.80 -21.51 -1.59
CA THR A 157 -1.75 -20.44 -1.25
C THR A 157 -1.80 -19.33 -2.29
N THR A 158 -3.02 -18.86 -2.59
CA THR A 158 -3.25 -17.60 -3.30
C THR A 158 -3.22 -16.38 -2.37
N GLU A 159 -3.05 -16.58 -1.07
CA GLU A 159 -3.05 -15.52 -0.05
C GLU A 159 -1.69 -14.82 0.02
N ALA A 160 -1.71 -13.52 0.30
CA ALA A 160 -0.56 -12.64 0.22
C ALA A 160 0.31 -12.61 1.50
N GLY A 161 0.65 -13.79 2.00
CA GLY A 161 1.77 -13.99 2.93
C GLY A 161 1.43 -13.91 4.42
N LEU A 162 0.20 -13.58 4.83
CA LEU A 162 -0.17 -13.58 6.24
C LEU A 162 -0.18 -15.01 6.81
N LEU A 163 -0.76 -15.96 6.07
CA LEU A 163 -0.75 -17.38 6.42
C LEU A 163 0.68 -17.94 6.46
N PRO A 164 1.49 -17.84 5.37
CA PRO A 164 2.89 -18.27 5.39
C PRO A 164 3.72 -17.65 6.51
N TYR A 165 3.60 -16.34 6.74
CA TYR A 165 4.46 -15.63 7.69
C TYR A 165 4.25 -16.07 9.14
N TYR A 166 2.99 -16.22 9.58
CA TYR A 166 2.70 -16.54 10.97
C TYR A 166 2.59 -18.04 11.27
N SER A 167 2.30 -18.88 10.27
CA SER A 167 2.27 -20.34 10.46
C SER A 167 3.65 -20.98 10.49
N GLU A 168 4.66 -20.34 9.90
CA GLU A 168 6.02 -20.90 9.74
C GLU A 168 6.07 -22.19 8.93
N TRP A 169 5.00 -22.53 8.19
CA TRP A 169 5.02 -23.64 7.25
C TRP A 169 5.78 -23.27 5.98
N ASN A 170 6.23 -24.29 5.26
CA ASN A 170 6.70 -24.09 3.89
C ASN A 170 5.53 -23.59 3.03
N ALA A 171 5.77 -22.62 2.15
CA ALA A 171 4.72 -22.03 1.33
C ALA A 171 5.08 -22.01 -0.15
N VAL A 172 4.10 -22.39 -0.97
CA VAL A 172 4.08 -22.19 -2.42
C VAL A 172 3.19 -21.00 -2.71
N ASP A 173 3.80 -19.90 -3.15
CA ASP A 173 3.11 -18.75 -3.71
C ASP A 173 2.69 -19.08 -5.15
N VAL A 174 1.40 -19.35 -5.32
CA VAL A 174 0.90 -19.90 -6.58
C VAL A 174 0.87 -18.88 -7.73
N TYR A 175 1.07 -17.60 -7.43
CA TYR A 175 1.19 -16.54 -8.44
C TYR A 175 2.63 -16.29 -8.86
N GLY A 176 3.62 -16.88 -8.16
CA GLY A 176 5.02 -16.73 -8.50
C GLY A 176 5.62 -15.37 -8.14
N TYR A 177 4.99 -14.59 -7.24
CA TYR A 177 5.61 -13.35 -6.77
C TYR A 177 6.87 -13.61 -5.94
N ASN A 178 6.88 -14.73 -5.20
CA ASN A 178 8.01 -15.17 -4.39
C ASN A 178 8.58 -16.54 -4.80
N ASP A 179 8.06 -17.14 -5.87
CA ASP A 179 8.53 -18.43 -6.40
C ASP A 179 9.08 -18.24 -7.82
N ARG A 180 10.41 -18.29 -7.94
CA ARG A 180 11.10 -18.08 -9.21
C ARG A 180 10.72 -19.11 -10.27
N TRP A 181 10.45 -20.36 -9.88
CA TRP A 181 10.08 -21.37 -10.86
C TRP A 181 8.72 -21.03 -11.46
N ILE A 182 7.74 -20.75 -10.62
CA ILE A 182 6.38 -20.37 -11.04
C ILE A 182 6.41 -19.07 -11.85
N ALA A 183 7.24 -18.10 -11.47
CA ALA A 183 7.40 -16.84 -12.21
C ALA A 183 7.82 -17.03 -13.68
N HIS A 184 8.56 -18.11 -13.98
CA HIS A 184 9.06 -18.39 -15.33
C HIS A 184 8.27 -19.45 -16.08
N HIS A 185 7.62 -20.39 -15.39
CA HIS A 185 6.99 -21.56 -16.00
C HIS A 185 5.48 -21.67 -15.74
N GLY A 186 4.94 -20.81 -14.88
CA GLY A 186 3.59 -20.95 -14.33
C GLY A 186 3.50 -22.05 -13.28
N LEU A 187 2.34 -22.12 -12.60
CA LEU A 187 2.00 -23.22 -11.71
C LEU A 187 1.62 -24.45 -12.55
N SER A 188 2.03 -25.64 -12.13
CA SER A 188 1.64 -26.90 -12.76
C SER A 188 1.38 -27.98 -11.72
N ASN A 189 0.60 -29.00 -12.10
CA ASN A 189 0.37 -30.18 -11.26
C ASN A 189 1.69 -30.89 -10.93
N GLU A 190 2.62 -31.01 -11.88
CA GLU A 190 3.95 -31.59 -11.64
C GLU A 190 4.76 -30.79 -10.59
N TYR A 191 4.64 -29.46 -10.60
CA TYR A 191 5.27 -28.64 -9.55
C TYR A 191 4.64 -28.92 -8.19
N LEU A 192 3.31 -28.99 -8.13
CA LEU A 192 2.57 -29.31 -6.90
C LEU A 192 2.86 -30.72 -6.39
N ASP A 193 3.02 -31.72 -7.27
CA ASP A 193 3.39 -33.09 -6.92
C ASP A 193 4.79 -33.19 -6.31
N ARG A 194 5.73 -32.34 -6.76
CA ARG A 194 7.06 -32.26 -6.14
C ARG A 194 7.01 -31.59 -4.78
N ARG A 195 6.13 -30.60 -4.60
CA ARG A 195 5.98 -29.85 -3.34
C ARG A 195 5.10 -30.54 -2.32
N ARG A 196 4.19 -31.41 -2.77
CA ARG A 196 3.27 -32.22 -1.95
C ARG A 196 2.58 -31.41 -0.84
N PRO A 197 1.84 -30.34 -1.16
CA PRO A 197 1.24 -29.50 -0.11
C PRO A 197 0.22 -30.28 0.74
N GLU A 198 0.32 -30.21 2.05
CA GLU A 198 -0.68 -30.74 2.99
C GLU A 198 -1.93 -29.86 3.05
N LEU A 199 -1.78 -28.57 2.74
CA LEU A 199 -2.86 -27.58 2.76
C LEU A 199 -2.87 -26.77 1.45
N ILE A 200 -4.04 -26.62 0.84
CA ILE A 200 -4.25 -25.71 -0.29
C ILE A 200 -5.25 -24.64 0.14
N VAL A 201 -4.86 -23.36 0.00
CA VAL A 201 -5.68 -22.21 0.37
C VAL A 201 -5.97 -21.36 -0.85
N ILE A 202 -7.26 -21.21 -1.18
CA ILE A 202 -7.71 -20.47 -2.37
C ILE A 202 -8.60 -19.31 -1.92
N ALA A 203 -8.28 -18.10 -2.38
CA ALA A 203 -9.12 -16.92 -2.26
C ALA A 203 -9.90 -16.73 -3.58
N GLY A 204 -11.24 -16.78 -3.49
CA GLY A 204 -12.12 -16.75 -4.66
C GLY A 204 -13.55 -16.34 -4.34
N THR A 205 -14.48 -16.66 -5.24
CA THR A 205 -15.93 -16.54 -5.06
C THR A 205 -16.51 -17.87 -4.58
N PHE A 206 -17.80 -17.91 -4.22
CA PHE A 206 -18.59 -19.11 -3.94
C PHE A 206 -19.85 -19.15 -4.84
N PRO A 207 -20.04 -20.21 -5.66
CA PRO A 207 -19.13 -21.35 -5.84
C PRO A 207 -17.77 -20.90 -6.40
N LEU A 208 -16.73 -21.73 -6.21
CA LEU A 208 -15.38 -21.39 -6.65
C LEU A 208 -15.33 -21.34 -8.18
N GLU A 209 -15.32 -20.11 -8.71
CA GLU A 209 -15.16 -19.88 -10.14
C GLU A 209 -13.68 -19.82 -10.52
N GLY A 210 -13.38 -20.38 -11.70
CA GLY A 210 -12.05 -20.31 -12.33
C GLY A 210 -11.77 -18.93 -12.94
N GLY A 211 -11.05 -18.89 -14.06
CA GLY A 211 -10.72 -17.66 -14.78
C GLY A 211 -9.36 -17.05 -14.41
N ARG A 212 -8.63 -17.69 -13.48
CA ARG A 212 -7.21 -17.45 -13.26
C ARG A 212 -6.46 -18.77 -13.40
N PRO A 213 -5.42 -18.86 -14.26
CA PRO A 213 -4.71 -20.12 -14.52
C PRO A 213 -4.22 -20.84 -13.25
N ALA A 214 -3.75 -20.09 -12.25
CA ALA A 214 -3.31 -20.65 -10.97
C ALA A 214 -4.47 -21.26 -10.16
N ILE A 215 -5.65 -20.62 -10.14
CA ILE A 215 -6.83 -21.14 -9.44
C ILE A 215 -7.34 -22.41 -10.14
N GLU A 216 -7.43 -22.38 -11.47
CA GLU A 216 -7.84 -23.53 -12.27
C GLU A 216 -6.91 -24.73 -12.06
N THR A 217 -5.60 -24.48 -12.01
CA THR A 217 -4.60 -25.53 -11.72
C THR A 217 -4.79 -26.09 -10.31
N LEU A 218 -5.02 -25.24 -9.29
CA LEU A 218 -5.29 -25.73 -7.93
C LEU A 218 -6.60 -26.52 -7.84
N GLN A 219 -7.66 -26.08 -8.52
CA GLN A 219 -8.95 -26.80 -8.59
C GLN A 219 -8.76 -28.19 -9.19
N GLN A 220 -8.11 -28.26 -10.36
CA GLN A 220 -7.78 -29.54 -10.99
C GLN A 220 -6.91 -30.40 -10.08
N TYR A 221 -5.92 -29.81 -9.41
CA TYR A 221 -5.05 -30.53 -8.50
C TYR A 221 -5.80 -31.14 -7.31
N VAL A 222 -6.70 -30.39 -6.66
CA VAL A 222 -7.51 -30.91 -5.55
C VAL A 222 -8.56 -31.93 -5.99
N GLU A 223 -9.03 -31.87 -7.23
CA GLU A 223 -9.97 -32.87 -7.79
C GLU A 223 -9.27 -34.17 -8.17
N MET A 224 -8.06 -34.07 -8.73
CA MET A 224 -7.26 -35.22 -9.15
C MET A 224 -6.59 -35.94 -7.98
N ASN A 225 -6.43 -35.26 -6.85
CA ASN A 225 -5.74 -35.78 -5.67
C ASN A 225 -6.70 -35.87 -4.48
N ASP A 226 -6.39 -36.71 -3.51
CA ASP A 226 -7.28 -37.00 -2.38
C ASP A 226 -7.28 -35.86 -1.35
N TYR A 227 -7.92 -34.73 -1.66
CA TYR A 227 -8.12 -33.58 -0.77
C TYR A 227 -9.54 -33.55 -0.22
N VAL A 228 -9.69 -33.05 1.01
CA VAL A 228 -10.99 -32.74 1.61
C VAL A 228 -11.14 -31.23 1.78
N LEU A 229 -12.27 -30.69 1.35
CA LEU A 229 -12.66 -29.33 1.68
C LEU A 229 -12.97 -29.27 3.18
N ALA A 230 -12.06 -28.65 3.93
CA ALA A 230 -12.23 -28.48 5.37
C ALA A 230 -13.22 -27.35 5.64
N ALA A 231 -13.06 -26.18 5.02
CA ALA A 231 -13.96 -25.03 5.16
C ALA A 231 -13.89 -24.09 3.96
N ALA A 232 -14.94 -23.28 3.76
CA ALA A 232 -15.02 -22.19 2.79
C ALA A 232 -15.52 -20.92 3.48
N TYR A 233 -14.63 -20.19 4.16
CA TYR A 233 -14.99 -19.04 4.99
C TYR A 233 -15.12 -17.75 4.17
N GLY A 234 -16.26 -17.06 4.28
CA GLY A 234 -16.48 -15.75 3.66
C GLY A 234 -17.42 -14.84 4.45
N GLY A 235 -17.30 -13.52 4.24
CA GLY A 235 -18.30 -12.56 4.71
C GLY A 235 -19.51 -12.44 3.77
N ASP A 236 -19.30 -12.81 2.52
CA ASP A 236 -20.26 -12.84 1.42
C ASP A 236 -19.73 -13.80 0.34
N PRO A 237 -20.58 -14.35 -0.55
CA PRO A 237 -20.15 -15.32 -1.55
C PRO A 237 -19.20 -14.74 -2.62
N ALA A 238 -19.05 -13.42 -2.76
CA ALA A 238 -18.09 -12.88 -3.72
C ALA A 238 -16.64 -12.95 -3.20
N LYS A 239 -16.43 -13.23 -1.90
CA LYS A 239 -15.09 -13.32 -1.30
C LYS A 239 -15.03 -14.40 -0.23
N VAL A 240 -14.38 -15.51 -0.58
CA VAL A 240 -14.29 -16.72 0.22
C VAL A 240 -12.85 -17.23 0.25
N HIS A 241 -12.44 -17.76 1.40
CA HIS A 241 -11.19 -18.48 1.62
C HIS A 241 -11.48 -19.97 1.78
N TYR A 242 -11.10 -20.75 0.78
CA TYR A 242 -11.21 -22.21 0.78
C TYR A 242 -9.98 -22.82 1.43
N TYR A 243 -10.18 -23.83 2.26
CA TYR A 243 -9.13 -24.62 2.90
C TYR A 243 -9.30 -26.08 2.55
N TYR A 244 -8.46 -26.58 1.64
CA TYR A 244 -8.41 -27.99 1.26
C TYR A 244 -7.25 -28.67 1.98
N VAL A 245 -7.53 -29.76 2.70
CA VAL A 245 -6.52 -30.53 3.43
C VAL A 245 -6.29 -31.86 2.70
N ARG A 246 -5.02 -32.21 2.48
CA ARG A 246 -4.69 -33.50 1.87
C ARG A 246 -5.06 -34.65 2.80
N ARG A 247 -5.61 -35.74 2.29
CA ARG A 247 -5.82 -36.96 3.07
C ARG A 247 -4.54 -37.79 3.17
N GLY A 248 -4.53 -38.73 4.12
CA GLY A 248 -3.49 -39.75 4.22
C GLY A 248 -2.18 -39.31 4.87
N PHE A 249 -2.16 -38.23 5.66
CA PHE A 249 -1.00 -37.89 6.51
C PHE A 249 -1.40 -37.82 7.99
N ALA A 250 -0.40 -37.84 8.88
CA ALA A 250 -0.59 -38.08 10.32
C ALA A 250 -1.59 -37.12 11.00
N ASP A 251 -1.63 -35.85 10.57
CA ASP A 251 -2.45 -34.82 11.20
C ASP A 251 -3.70 -34.44 10.36
N THR A 252 -4.06 -35.19 9.30
CA THR A 252 -5.19 -34.88 8.40
C THR A 252 -6.48 -34.60 9.18
N GLU A 253 -6.96 -35.56 9.97
CA GLU A 253 -8.28 -35.47 10.62
C GLU A 253 -8.32 -34.34 11.65
N VAL A 254 -7.22 -34.17 12.41
CA VAL A 254 -7.10 -33.11 13.41
C VAL A 254 -7.10 -31.74 12.74
N LEU A 255 -6.36 -31.56 11.64
CA LEU A 255 -6.34 -30.29 10.90
C LEU A 255 -7.71 -29.96 10.32
N VAL A 256 -8.41 -30.93 9.73
CA VAL A 256 -9.77 -30.71 9.22
C VAL A 256 -10.72 -30.26 10.33
N GLN A 257 -10.68 -30.94 11.48
CA GLN A 257 -11.52 -30.57 12.64
C GLN A 257 -11.19 -29.17 13.18
N ARG A 258 -9.90 -28.85 13.34
CA ARG A 258 -9.46 -27.54 13.85
C ARG A 258 -9.78 -26.40 12.89
N ILE A 259 -9.64 -26.63 11.58
CA ILE A 259 -10.03 -25.65 10.56
C ILE A 259 -11.53 -25.36 10.65
N ARG A 260 -12.37 -26.40 10.65
CA ARG A 260 -13.85 -26.28 10.75
C ARG A 260 -14.31 -25.60 12.04
N GLY A 261 -13.62 -25.89 13.15
CA GLY A 261 -13.95 -25.37 14.47
C GLY A 261 -13.46 -23.94 14.73
N LEU A 262 -12.77 -23.30 13.77
CA LEU A 262 -12.21 -21.97 13.97
C LEU A 262 -13.30 -20.90 13.99
N ASP A 263 -13.28 -20.00 14.98
CA ASP A 263 -14.14 -18.82 15.02
C ASP A 263 -13.62 -17.74 14.06
N TYR A 264 -13.82 -17.98 12.77
CA TYR A 264 -13.19 -17.22 11.71
C TYR A 264 -13.79 -15.80 11.60
N THR A 265 -13.01 -14.76 11.89
CA THR A 265 -13.47 -13.36 11.71
C THR A 265 -13.15 -12.83 10.31
N TRP A 266 -14.13 -12.23 9.64
CA TRP A 266 -13.92 -11.67 8.30
C TRP A 266 -13.25 -10.29 8.36
N TYR A 267 -12.03 -10.19 7.84
CA TYR A 267 -11.17 -9.00 7.95
C TYR A 267 -11.77 -7.70 7.37
N MET A 268 -12.74 -7.79 6.46
CA MET A 268 -13.36 -6.60 5.86
C MET A 268 -14.48 -6.00 6.72
N SER A 269 -15.13 -6.81 7.56
CA SER A 269 -16.33 -6.42 8.32
C SER A 269 -16.17 -6.56 9.83
N GLY A 270 -15.20 -7.34 10.31
CA GLY A 270 -15.03 -7.70 11.71
C GLY A 270 -16.13 -8.60 12.27
N LYS A 271 -17.03 -9.10 11.40
CA LYS A 271 -18.05 -10.06 11.78
C LYS A 271 -17.51 -11.47 11.65
N ARG A 272 -18.11 -12.42 12.37
CA ARG A 272 -17.90 -13.84 12.14
C ARG A 272 -18.24 -14.19 10.68
N ALA A 273 -17.36 -14.93 10.03
CA ALA A 273 -17.54 -15.42 8.67
C ALA A 273 -18.52 -16.60 8.64
N ILE A 274 -19.14 -16.77 7.49
CA ILE A 274 -19.99 -17.91 7.15
C ILE A 274 -19.09 -18.99 6.54
N ASP A 275 -19.29 -20.25 6.93
CA ASP A 275 -18.66 -21.39 6.26
C ASP A 275 -19.62 -21.93 5.20
N PHE A 276 -19.39 -21.54 3.94
CA PHE A 276 -20.24 -21.94 2.82
C PHE A 276 -20.11 -23.43 2.46
N ALA A 277 -19.15 -24.16 3.04
CA ALA A 277 -19.02 -25.60 2.83
C ALA A 277 -19.89 -26.43 3.79
N ALA A 278 -20.44 -25.81 4.84
CA ALA A 278 -21.27 -26.46 5.86
C ALA A 278 -22.78 -26.27 5.64
N GLU A 279 -23.18 -25.43 4.68
CA GLU A 279 -24.57 -25.23 4.23
C GLU A 279 -24.94 -26.17 3.07
#